data_AF-A0A3D8YJZ5-F1
#
_entry.id   AF-A0A3D8YJZ5-F1
#
_cell.length_a   1.000
_cell.length_b   1.000
_cell.length_c   1.000
_cell.angle_alpha   90.00
_cell.angle_beta   90.00
_cell.angle_gamma   90.00
#
_symmetry.space_group_name_H-M   'P 1'
#
loop_
_entity.id
_entity.type
_entity.pdbx_description
1 polymer ?
#
loop_
_entity_poly.entity_id
_entity_poly.type
_entity_poly.pdbx_seq_one_letter_code
_entity_poly.pdbx_strand_id
1 'polypeptide(L)'
;AEVPEREEQVKLVSMPKDTNDEKDVMVEIRGGADDDEAAIIASDLIHMESKSAESYRFRLEIVEETDRDRGGYEEVNLSVAGDGVYSKLKYENGAHRVQR
;
A
#
# COMPACT_ATOMS: atom_id res chain seq x y z
N ALA A 1 30.89 -4.87 11.31
CA ALA A 1 30.49 -4.34 10.00
C ALA A 1 30.12 -5.44 8.98
N GLU A 2 30.00 -6.71 9.37
CA GLU A 2 29.73 -7.85 8.44
C GLU A 2 28.24 -8.14 8.15
N VAL A 3 27.32 -7.59 8.94
CA VAL A 3 25.87 -7.87 8.81
C VAL A 3 25.27 -7.34 7.49
N PRO A 4 25.56 -6.10 7.03
CA PRO A 4 24.93 -5.55 5.82
C PRO A 4 25.30 -6.33 4.55
N GLU A 5 26.58 -6.71 4.41
CA GLU A 5 27.06 -7.46 3.24
C GLU A 5 26.44 -8.85 3.16
N ARG A 6 26.23 -9.52 4.31
CA ARG A 6 25.57 -10.83 4.34
C ARG A 6 24.07 -10.76 4.07
N GLU A 7 23.39 -9.70 4.54
CA GLU A 7 21.99 -9.47 4.19
C GLU A 7 21.80 -9.26 2.69
N GLU A 8 22.70 -8.55 2.04
CA GLU A 8 22.63 -8.29 0.59
C GLU A 8 22.89 -9.57 -0.23
N GLN A 9 23.84 -10.41 0.19
CA GLN A 9 24.07 -11.72 -0.42
C GLN A 9 22.88 -12.67 -0.29
N VAL A 10 22.17 -12.63 0.85
CA VAL A 10 20.95 -13.42 1.05
C VAL A 10 19.82 -12.92 0.15
N LYS A 11 19.64 -11.60 0.02
CA LYS A 11 18.62 -11.02 -0.88
C LYS A 11 18.85 -11.37 -2.34
N LEU A 12 20.11 -11.39 -2.80
CA LEU A 12 20.46 -11.74 -4.18
C LEU A 12 20.09 -13.19 -4.56
N VAL A 13 20.12 -14.12 -3.60
CA VAL A 13 19.88 -15.56 -3.86
C VAL A 13 18.43 -15.97 -3.58
N SER A 14 17.74 -15.26 -2.69
CA SER A 14 16.53 -15.78 -2.07
C SER A 14 15.22 -15.59 -2.86
N MET A 15 15.15 -14.70 -3.86
CA MET A 15 13.91 -14.52 -4.64
C MET A 15 14.18 -14.30 -6.12
N PRO A 16 13.61 -15.13 -7.02
CA PRO A 16 13.57 -14.79 -8.43
C PRO A 16 12.77 -13.50 -8.62
N LYS A 17 13.17 -12.67 -9.60
CA LYS A 17 12.39 -11.49 -9.98
C LYS A 17 10.97 -11.91 -10.37
N ASP A 18 9.97 -11.23 -9.81
CA ASP A 18 8.58 -11.45 -10.20
C ASP A 18 8.34 -10.78 -11.55
N THR A 19 7.66 -11.48 -12.46
CA THR A 19 7.27 -10.94 -13.77
C THR A 19 6.38 -9.70 -13.68
N ASN A 20 5.76 -9.46 -12.53
CA ASN A 20 4.88 -8.32 -12.28
C ASN A 20 5.58 -7.15 -11.58
N ASP A 21 6.84 -7.29 -11.14
CA ASP A 21 7.52 -6.29 -10.30
C ASP A 21 7.51 -4.88 -10.90
N GLU A 22 7.52 -4.76 -12.24
CA GLU A 22 7.53 -3.50 -13.00
C GLU A 22 6.13 -2.94 -13.31
N LYS A 23 5.05 -3.62 -12.91
CA LYS A 23 3.68 -3.20 -13.23
C LYS A 23 3.15 -2.16 -12.25
N ASP A 24 2.33 -1.27 -12.80
CA ASP A 24 1.41 -0.42 -12.04
C ASP A 24 0.38 -1.29 -11.29
N VAL A 25 -0.20 -0.74 -10.23
CA VAL A 25 -1.15 -1.47 -9.38
C VAL A 25 -2.38 -0.64 -9.07
N MET A 26 -3.49 -1.35 -8.81
CA MET A 26 -4.63 -0.80 -8.11
C MET A 26 -4.52 -1.17 -6.63
N VAL A 27 -4.64 -0.18 -5.76
CA VAL A 27 -4.74 -0.38 -4.32
C VAL A 27 -6.18 -0.14 -3.91
N GLU A 28 -6.77 -1.13 -3.29
CA GLU A 28 -8.15 -1.09 -2.82
C GLU A 28 -8.17 -1.13 -1.29
N ILE A 29 -8.71 -0.08 -0.68
CA ILE A 29 -8.83 0.07 0.76
C ILE A 29 -10.31 -0.06 1.09
N ARG A 30 -10.67 -1.12 1.84
CA ARG A 30 -12.05 -1.39 2.25
C ARG A 30 -12.18 -1.35 3.76
N GLY A 31 -13.32 -0.84 4.22
CA GLY A 31 -13.70 -0.89 5.62
C GLY A 31 -13.79 -2.33 6.14
N GLY A 32 -13.26 -2.55 7.34
CA GLY A 32 -13.28 -3.84 8.03
C GLY A 32 -14.44 -3.98 9.02
N ALA A 33 -14.21 -4.70 10.11
CA ALA A 33 -15.18 -4.80 11.20
C ALA A 33 -15.17 -3.52 12.05
N ASP A 34 -16.37 -3.10 12.48
CA ASP A 34 -16.64 -1.83 13.17
C ASP A 34 -16.49 -0.59 12.25
N ASP A 35 -17.61 -0.21 11.65
CA ASP A 35 -17.71 0.73 10.52
C ASP A 35 -17.13 2.13 10.80
N ASP A 36 -17.36 2.68 12.00
CA ASP A 36 -16.90 4.05 12.32
C ASP A 36 -15.37 4.09 12.53
N GLU A 37 -14.78 3.00 13.04
CA GLU A 37 -13.33 2.86 13.17
C GLU A 37 -12.64 2.60 11.84
N ALA A 38 -13.25 1.72 11.04
CA ALA A 38 -12.77 1.37 9.72
C ALA A 38 -12.65 2.60 8.80
N ALA A 39 -13.61 3.53 8.84
CA ALA A 39 -13.59 4.73 8.00
C ALA A 39 -12.45 5.70 8.33
N ILE A 40 -12.13 5.86 9.61
CA ILE A 40 -10.99 6.68 10.06
C ILE A 40 -9.67 6.03 9.61
N ILE A 41 -9.55 4.72 9.79
CA ILE A 41 -8.33 3.98 9.40
C ILE A 41 -8.14 3.96 7.90
N ALA A 42 -9.20 3.88 7.09
CA ALA A 42 -9.12 4.00 5.64
C ALA A 42 -8.48 5.35 5.24
N SER A 43 -8.87 6.44 5.91
CA SER A 43 -8.30 7.77 5.68
C SER A 43 -6.81 7.85 6.04
N ASP A 44 -6.42 7.25 7.18
CA ASP A 44 -5.03 7.18 7.61
C ASP A 44 -4.17 6.35 6.64
N LEU A 45 -4.71 5.23 6.14
CA LEU A 45 -4.05 4.39 5.14
C LEU A 45 -3.84 5.13 3.82
N ILE A 46 -4.85 5.85 3.32
CA ILE A 46 -4.71 6.68 2.11
C ILE A 46 -3.63 7.75 2.30
N HIS A 47 -3.61 8.40 3.47
CA HIS A 47 -2.59 9.40 3.79
C HIS A 47 -1.19 8.80 3.85
N MET A 48 -1.06 7.60 4.42
CA MET A 48 0.20 6.84 4.43
C MET A 48 0.64 6.46 3.01
N GLU A 49 -0.25 5.90 2.19
CA GLU A 49 0.04 5.52 0.80
C GLU A 49 0.45 6.74 -0.03
N SER A 50 -0.19 7.89 0.16
CA SER A 50 0.20 9.15 -0.49
C SER A 50 1.65 9.54 -0.18
N LYS A 51 2.07 9.45 1.09
CA LYS A 51 3.46 9.74 1.49
C LYS A 51 4.46 8.72 0.97
N SER A 52 4.08 7.45 0.94
CA SER A 52 4.88 6.38 0.35
C SER A 52 5.08 6.64 -1.16
N ALA A 53 4.00 6.96 -1.88
CA ALA A 53 4.04 7.28 -3.29
C ALA A 53 4.96 8.48 -3.59
N GLU A 54 4.89 9.55 -2.79
CA GLU A 54 5.81 10.70 -2.91
C GLU A 54 7.28 10.30 -2.76
N SER A 55 7.59 9.46 -1.76
CA SER A 55 8.96 9.01 -1.47
C SER A 55 9.54 8.16 -2.61
N TYR A 56 8.71 7.35 -3.26
CA TYR A 56 9.09 6.52 -4.40
C TYR A 56 8.88 7.20 -5.77
N ARG A 57 8.39 8.45 -5.80
CA ARG A 57 8.02 9.19 -7.02
C ARG A 57 6.96 8.48 -7.86
N PHE A 58 6.05 7.76 -7.21
CA PHE A 58 4.89 7.19 -7.85
C PHE A 58 3.82 8.26 -8.03
N ARG A 59 3.02 8.10 -9.09
CA ARG A 59 1.80 8.86 -9.31
C ARG A 59 0.66 8.09 -8.67
N LEU A 60 0.00 8.70 -7.70
CA LEU A 60 -1.17 8.15 -7.03
C LEU A 60 -2.39 8.98 -7.40
N GLU A 61 -3.45 8.33 -7.87
CA GLU A 61 -4.71 8.94 -8.28
C GLU A 61 -5.87 8.18 -7.65
N ILE A 62 -6.81 8.90 -7.03
CA ILE A 62 -8.08 8.31 -6.57
C ILE A 62 -8.95 8.07 -7.82
N VAL A 63 -9.35 6.83 -8.01
CA VAL A 63 -10.21 6.40 -9.13
C VAL A 63 -11.66 6.40 -8.71
N GLU A 64 -11.94 5.89 -7.51
CA GLU A 64 -13.28 5.79 -6.95
C GLU A 64 -13.19 5.85 -5.43
N GLU A 65 -14.14 6.55 -4.80
CA GLU A 65 -14.24 6.64 -3.34
C GLU A 65 -15.72 6.61 -2.93
N THR A 66 -15.99 5.95 -1.81
CA THR A 66 -17.30 5.91 -1.16
C THR A 66 -17.15 6.49 0.23
N ASP A 67 -17.74 7.67 0.45
CA ASP A 67 -17.74 8.35 1.73
C ASP A 67 -18.68 7.68 2.74
N ARG A 68 -18.38 7.86 4.04
CA ARG A 68 -19.30 7.54 5.14
C ARG A 68 -19.90 8.79 5.76
N ASP A 69 -21.13 8.66 6.27
CA ASP A 69 -21.91 9.75 6.89
C ASP A 69 -21.19 10.43 8.07
N ARG A 70 -20.32 9.72 8.78
CA ARG A 70 -19.56 10.22 9.94
C ARG A 70 -18.13 10.64 9.62
N GLY A 71 -17.78 10.70 8.34
CA GLY A 71 -16.45 11.03 7.85
C GLY A 71 -15.57 9.80 7.65
N GLY A 72 -14.56 9.96 6.79
CA GLY A 72 -13.75 8.87 6.28
C GLY A 72 -14.43 8.10 5.16
N TYR A 73 -13.85 6.97 4.79
CA TYR A 73 -14.24 6.21 3.59
C TYR A 73 -14.65 4.78 3.92
N GLU A 74 -15.72 4.30 3.27
CA GLU A 74 -16.09 2.89 3.26
C GLU A 74 -15.20 2.08 2.31
N GLU A 75 -14.97 2.62 1.12
CA GLU A 75 -14.13 2.02 0.08
C GLU A 75 -13.40 3.12 -0.69
N VAL A 76 -12.12 2.92 -0.98
CA VAL A 76 -11.35 3.77 -1.89
C VAL A 76 -10.49 2.91 -2.81
N ASN A 77 -10.57 3.20 -4.10
CA ASN A 77 -9.78 2.61 -5.15
C ASN A 77 -8.76 3.63 -5.65
N LEU A 78 -7.48 3.28 -5.53
CA LEU A 78 -6.34 4.11 -5.93
C LEU A 78 -5.62 3.46 -7.12
N SER A 79 -5.32 4.25 -8.14
CA SER A 79 -4.39 3.88 -9.20
C SER A 79 -3.00 4.38 -8.83
N VAL A 80 -2.03 3.48 -8.76
CA VAL A 80 -0.64 3.80 -8.45
C VAL A 80 0.25 3.40 -9.62
N ALA A 81 0.83 4.41 -10.28
CA ALA A 81 1.67 4.23 -11.46
C ALA A 81 3.10 4.71 -11.24
N GLY A 82 4.09 3.98 -11.77
CA GLY A 82 5.50 4.32 -11.56
C GLY A 82 6.47 3.16 -11.85
N ASP A 83 7.75 3.40 -11.59
CA ASP A 83 8.78 2.39 -11.80
C ASP A 83 8.81 1.38 -10.64
N GLY A 84 8.45 0.13 -10.93
CA GLY A 84 8.56 -0.95 -9.96
C GLY A 84 7.48 -0.94 -8.86
N VAL A 85 6.28 -0.39 -9.11
CA VAL A 85 5.25 -0.19 -8.08
C VAL A 85 4.87 -1.51 -7.39
N TYR A 86 4.52 -2.54 -8.17
CA TYR A 86 4.15 -3.85 -7.61
C TYR A 86 5.25 -4.42 -6.72
N SER A 87 6.52 -4.27 -7.09
CA SER A 87 7.64 -4.79 -6.28
C SER A 87 7.68 -4.21 -4.86
N LYS A 88 7.20 -2.96 -4.69
CA LYS A 88 7.17 -2.24 -3.41
C LYS A 88 5.89 -2.53 -2.62
N LEU A 89 4.74 -2.57 -3.29
CA LEU A 89 3.43 -2.66 -2.63
C LEU A 89 2.89 -4.10 -2.49
N LYS A 90 3.50 -5.11 -3.13
CA LYS A 90 3.00 -6.50 -3.08
C LYS A 90 2.89 -7.10 -1.68
N TYR A 91 3.59 -6.53 -0.69
CA TYR A 91 3.57 -6.98 0.69
C TYR A 91 2.54 -6.25 1.57
N GLU A 92 1.90 -5.20 1.04
CA GLU A 92 0.86 -4.43 1.73
C GLU A 92 -0.53 -5.09 1.59
N ASN A 93 -0.62 -6.17 0.79
CA ASN A 93 -1.84 -6.94 0.65
C ASN A 93 -2.20 -7.65 1.95
N GLY A 94 -3.39 -7.38 2.46
CA GLY A 94 -3.97 -8.13 3.57
C GLY A 94 -4.80 -7.26 4.50
N ALA A 95 -5.18 -7.85 5.63
CA ALA A 95 -5.92 -7.14 6.66
C ALA A 95 -4.96 -6.33 7.55
N HIS A 96 -5.22 -5.03 7.64
CA HIS A 96 -4.52 -4.13 8.55
C HIS A 96 -5.33 -4.02 9.85
N ARG A 97 -4.74 -4.47 10.97
CA ARG A 97 -5.42 -4.48 12.28
C ARG A 97 -5.03 -3.26 13.09
N VAL A 98 -6.01 -2.54 13.62
CA VAL A 98 -5.83 -1.48 14.60
C VAL A 98 -6.24 -1.93 16.01
N GLN A 99 -5.58 -1.39 17.01
CA GLN A 99 -6.02 -1.35 18.41
C GLN A 99 -5.69 0.04 18.93
N ARG A 100 -6.68 0.77 19.45
CA ARG A 100 -6.53 2.14 19.94
C ARG A 100 -7.13 2.29 21.33
#